data_AF-A0A3D2UE93-F1
#
_entry.id   AF-A0A3D2UE93-F1
#
_cell.length_a   1.000
_cell.length_b   1.000
_cell.length_c   1.000
_cell.angle_alpha   90.00
_cell.angle_beta   90.00
_cell.angle_gamma   90.00
#
_symmetry.space_group_name_H-M   'P 1'
#
loop_
_entity.id
_entity.type
_entity.pdbx_description
1 polymer ?
#
loop_
_entity_poly.entity_id
_entity_poly.type
_entity_poly.pdbx_seq_one_letter_code
_entity_poly.pdbx_strand_id
1 'polypeptide(L)'
;MREAVEATLNRHSLDALVFPTVRTIPSVIGDPQRGSSCSLGANTGLPSISVPVGLVSGVPIGMELMARTLEDADLVAMAYAFEQATDHRRIPPNTPALIERKAPAMVVVALTHGRTEQASGLSLSGNSSLDPVSNKLMFDIRLRGVEEAEVLGVVLRFPHEDGGWQVADLVMRAGQVSARRVVSMTSRHREALDAGEMHLLVLTRADPKGAIEVHLDPTR
;
A
#
# COMPACT_ATOMS: atom_id res chain seq x y z
N MET A 1 5.66 -10.48 38.19
CA MET A 1 6.11 -10.06 36.84
C MET A 1 6.62 -8.63 36.83
N ARG A 2 5.86 -7.65 37.35
CA ARG A 2 6.30 -6.24 37.53
C ARG A 2 7.70 -6.11 38.14
N GLU A 3 7.90 -6.69 39.32
CA GLU A 3 9.18 -6.62 40.06
C GLU A 3 10.38 -7.09 39.23
N ALA A 4 10.22 -8.13 38.40
CA ALA A 4 11.30 -8.63 37.55
C ALA A 4 11.67 -7.64 36.43
N VAL A 5 10.68 -6.93 35.88
CA VAL A 5 10.90 -5.88 34.87
C VAL A 5 11.59 -4.68 35.50
N GLU A 6 11.09 -4.19 36.63
CA GLU A 6 11.70 -3.06 37.34
C GLU A 6 13.11 -3.39 37.85
N ALA A 7 13.33 -4.60 38.38
CA ALA A 7 14.67 -5.06 38.77
C ALA A 7 15.63 -5.10 37.57
N THR A 8 15.14 -5.44 36.38
CA THR A 8 15.95 -5.43 35.15
C THR A 8 16.31 -4.01 34.73
N LEU A 9 15.34 -3.08 34.74
CA LEU A 9 15.58 -1.65 34.47
C LEU A 9 16.60 -1.08 35.44
N ASN A 10 16.47 -1.36 36.73
CA ASN A 10 17.37 -0.85 37.77
C ASN A 10 18.77 -1.45 37.68
N ARG A 11 18.88 -2.77 37.51
CA ARG A 11 20.18 -3.48 37.41
C ARG A 11 21.02 -2.94 36.26
N HIS A 12 20.38 -2.57 35.15
CA HIS A 12 21.04 -2.10 33.94
C HIS A 12 21.02 -0.58 33.80
N SER A 13 20.50 0.16 34.79
CA SER A 13 20.36 1.62 34.75
C SER A 13 19.69 2.12 33.46
N LEU A 14 18.57 1.49 33.10
CA LEU A 14 17.79 1.82 31.89
C LEU A 14 16.58 2.68 32.26
N ASP A 15 16.22 3.62 31.41
CA ASP A 15 15.02 4.46 31.59
C ASP A 15 13.74 3.80 31.05
N ALA A 16 13.87 2.96 30.03
CA ALA A 16 12.76 2.20 29.46
C ALA A 16 13.22 0.88 28.83
N LEU A 17 12.28 -0.06 28.71
CA LEU A 17 12.38 -1.19 27.78
C LEU A 17 11.75 -0.81 26.45
N VAL A 18 12.30 -1.35 25.37
CA VAL A 18 11.83 -1.13 24.01
C VAL A 18 11.68 -2.47 23.30
N PHE A 19 10.52 -2.73 22.69
CA PHE A 19 10.23 -3.98 21.98
C PHE A 19 9.14 -3.79 20.93
N PRO A 20 9.04 -4.66 19.90
CA PRO A 20 7.93 -4.59 18.94
C PRO A 20 6.59 -4.80 19.63
N THR A 21 5.60 -3.94 19.35
CA THR A 21 4.24 -4.08 19.91
C THR A 21 3.59 -5.39 19.45
N VAL A 22 3.75 -5.71 18.16
CA VAL A 22 3.39 -7.00 17.57
C VAL A 22 4.52 -7.40 16.60
N ARG A 23 4.98 -8.64 16.69
CA ARG A 23 6.14 -9.14 15.94
C ARG A 23 5.82 -9.66 14.53
N THR A 24 4.56 -9.69 14.16
CA THR A 24 4.08 -10.16 12.85
C THR A 24 3.07 -9.17 12.30
N ILE A 25 2.92 -9.15 10.97
CA ILE A 25 1.85 -8.40 10.33
C ILE A 25 0.47 -8.89 10.79
N PRO A 26 -0.59 -8.07 10.67
CA PRO A 26 -1.95 -8.47 10.97
C PRO A 26 -2.36 -9.72 10.20
N SER A 27 -2.93 -10.69 10.92
CA SER A 27 -3.57 -11.87 10.37
C SER A 27 -4.83 -11.50 9.60
N VAL A 28 -5.23 -12.38 8.68
CA VAL A 28 -6.51 -12.26 7.98
C VAL A 28 -7.66 -12.36 9.00
N ILE A 29 -8.75 -11.63 8.75
CA ILE A 29 -9.94 -11.67 9.60
C ILE A 29 -10.43 -13.12 9.73
N GLY A 30 -10.56 -13.59 10.98
CA GLY A 30 -10.95 -14.96 11.32
C GLY A 30 -9.79 -15.81 11.84
N ASP A 31 -8.55 -15.46 11.50
CA ASP A 31 -7.36 -16.14 12.01
C ASP A 31 -6.87 -15.54 13.34
N PRO A 32 -6.24 -16.35 14.21
CA PRO A 32 -5.66 -15.83 15.44
C PRO A 32 -4.47 -14.90 15.14
N GLN A 33 -4.43 -13.74 15.80
CA GLN A 33 -3.26 -12.86 15.78
C GLN A 33 -2.16 -13.44 16.67
N ARG A 34 -0.96 -13.62 16.11
CA ARG A 34 0.23 -14.08 16.85
C ARG A 34 1.20 -12.92 17.09
N GLY A 35 2.24 -13.19 17.87
CA GLY A 35 3.38 -12.28 18.01
C GLY A 35 3.14 -11.04 18.86
N SER A 36 1.98 -10.89 19.50
CA SER A 36 1.68 -9.76 20.41
C SER A 36 2.61 -9.75 21.62
N SER A 37 3.11 -8.56 21.96
CA SER A 37 3.85 -8.27 23.19
C SER A 37 3.00 -7.57 24.26
N CYS A 38 1.73 -7.24 23.93
CA CYS A 38 0.82 -6.46 24.77
C CYS A 38 0.54 -7.10 26.14
N SER A 39 0.73 -8.42 26.27
CA SER A 39 0.57 -9.12 27.54
C SER A 39 1.57 -8.68 28.60
N LEU A 40 2.75 -8.17 28.21
CA LEU A 40 3.74 -7.68 29.16
C LEU A 40 3.21 -6.44 29.89
N GLY A 41 2.74 -5.43 29.16
CA GLY A 41 2.14 -4.22 29.75
C GLY A 41 0.90 -4.54 30.58
N ALA A 42 -0.04 -5.31 30.01
CA ALA A 42 -1.29 -5.66 30.66
C ALA A 42 -1.10 -6.40 32.00
N ASN A 43 -0.14 -7.32 32.10
CA ASN A 43 0.07 -8.13 33.31
C ASN A 43 1.08 -7.52 34.29
N THR A 44 1.94 -6.59 33.85
CA THR A 44 2.80 -5.85 34.79
C THR A 44 2.08 -4.65 35.41
N GLY A 45 1.15 -4.01 34.69
CA GLY A 45 0.56 -2.74 35.08
C GLY A 45 1.58 -1.60 35.15
N LEU A 46 2.69 -1.73 34.41
CA LEU A 46 3.66 -0.66 34.20
C LEU A 46 3.20 0.25 33.06
N PRO A 47 3.55 1.55 33.10
CA PRO A 47 3.24 2.46 32.00
C PRO A 47 3.93 2.00 30.72
N SER A 48 3.18 1.97 29.62
CA SER A 48 3.66 1.58 28.30
C SER A 48 2.98 2.42 27.22
N ILE A 49 3.72 2.74 26.15
CA ILE A 49 3.26 3.54 25.01
C ILE A 49 3.77 2.94 23.71
N SER A 50 2.89 2.79 22.72
CA SER A 50 3.28 2.33 21.38
C SER A 50 3.39 3.52 20.43
N VAL A 51 4.48 3.58 19.67
CA VAL A 51 4.76 4.60 18.66
C VAL A 51 4.99 3.95 17.28
N PRO A 52 4.60 4.61 16.16
CA PRO A 52 4.86 4.10 14.82
C PRO A 52 6.34 4.07 14.50
N VAL A 53 6.83 2.98 13.90
CA VAL A 53 8.24 2.84 13.46
C VAL A 53 8.40 2.55 11.97
N GLY A 54 7.30 2.56 11.23
CA GLY A 54 7.29 2.48 9.77
C GLY A 54 6.16 1.59 9.27
N LEU A 55 6.37 1.07 8.06
CA LEU A 55 5.44 0.18 7.39
C LEU A 55 6.17 -1.04 6.86
N VAL A 56 5.49 -2.19 6.86
CA VAL A 56 5.89 -3.40 6.15
C VAL A 56 4.76 -3.78 5.21
N SER A 57 5.05 -3.88 3.91
CA SER A 57 4.05 -4.16 2.86
C SER A 57 2.81 -3.26 2.94
N GLY A 58 3.01 -1.96 3.22
CA GLY A 58 1.94 -0.97 3.36
C GLY A 58 1.13 -1.05 4.65
N VAL A 59 1.54 -1.88 5.61
CA VAL A 59 0.89 -2.02 6.92
C VAL A 59 1.72 -1.34 8.02
N PRO A 60 1.14 -0.46 8.86
CA PRO A 60 1.86 0.17 9.96
C PRO A 60 2.39 -0.85 10.98
N ILE A 61 3.65 -0.67 11.39
CA ILE A 61 4.27 -1.41 12.49
C ILE A 61 4.65 -0.44 13.62
N GLY A 62 4.63 -0.95 14.85
CA GLY A 62 4.84 -0.17 16.06
C GLY A 62 5.89 -0.76 17.00
N MET A 63 6.46 0.13 17.79
CA MET A 63 7.39 -0.18 18.86
C MET A 63 6.79 0.32 20.17
N GLU A 64 6.83 -0.52 21.20
CA GLU A 64 6.36 -0.23 22.54
C GLU A 64 7.54 0.15 23.43
N LEU A 65 7.39 1.28 24.13
CA LEU A 65 8.26 1.70 25.21
C LEU A 65 7.54 1.41 26.54
N MET A 66 8.28 0.93 27.54
CA MET A 66 7.75 0.64 28.88
C MET A 66 8.68 1.18 29.95
N ALA A 67 8.13 1.93 30.90
CA ALA A 67 8.88 2.55 32.00
C ALA A 67 8.52 1.92 33.36
N ARG A 68 9.13 2.42 34.45
CA ARG A 68 8.82 1.99 35.82
C ARG A 68 7.49 2.56 36.29
N THR A 69 7.01 2.04 37.41
CA THR A 69 5.79 2.53 38.08
C THR A 69 5.86 4.05 38.29
N LEU A 70 4.84 4.77 37.81
CA LEU A 70 4.66 6.23 37.94
C LEU A 70 5.68 7.11 37.17
N GLU A 71 6.39 6.55 36.18
CA GLU A 71 7.29 7.30 35.28
C GLU A 71 6.63 7.67 33.94
N ASP A 72 5.31 7.84 33.93
CA ASP A 72 4.52 8.18 32.73
C ASP A 72 5.01 9.45 32.03
N ALA A 73 5.46 10.45 32.80
CA ALA A 73 5.95 11.71 32.25
C ALA A 73 7.24 11.53 31.42
N ASP A 74 8.20 10.76 31.95
CA ASP A 74 9.44 10.45 31.25
C ASP A 74 9.18 9.56 30.04
N LEU A 75 8.26 8.60 30.17
CA LEU A 75 7.84 7.74 29.06
C LEU A 75 7.24 8.55 27.91
N VAL A 76 6.36 9.50 28.20
CA VAL A 76 5.77 10.40 27.18
C VAL A 76 6.86 11.29 26.56
N ALA A 77 7.80 11.81 27.35
CA ALA A 77 8.90 12.61 26.83
C ALA A 77 9.79 11.81 25.85
N MET A 78 10.14 10.57 26.19
CA MET A 78 10.90 9.67 25.30
C MET A 78 10.13 9.36 24.01
N ALA A 79 8.86 8.99 24.12
CA ALA A 79 8.02 8.69 22.97
C ALA A 79 7.83 9.90 22.04
N TYR A 80 7.62 11.08 22.63
CA TYR A 80 7.51 12.33 21.87
C TYR A 80 8.83 12.68 21.17
N ALA A 81 9.97 12.56 21.86
CA ALA A 81 11.27 12.80 21.24
C ALA A 81 11.52 11.85 20.05
N PHE A 82 11.15 10.57 20.18
CA PHE A 82 11.22 9.61 19.08
C PHE A 82 10.29 9.99 17.91
N GLU A 83 9.03 10.34 18.21
CA GLU A 83 8.07 10.77 17.19
C GLU A 83 8.57 12.01 16.45
N GLN A 84 9.06 13.04 17.14
CA GLN A 84 9.55 14.27 16.51
C GLN A 84 10.86 14.07 15.73
N ALA A 85 11.68 13.09 16.12
CA ALA A 85 12.90 12.74 15.39
C ALA A 85 12.62 11.88 14.14
N THR A 86 11.38 11.44 13.94
CA THR A 86 10.98 10.55 12.85
C THR A 86 9.74 11.07 12.12
N ASP A 87 9.40 10.46 10.99
CA ASP A 87 8.15 10.75 10.25
C ASP A 87 7.58 9.43 9.71
N HIS A 88 7.46 8.45 10.61
CA HIS A 88 7.08 7.09 10.25
C HIS A 88 5.59 6.92 9.99
N ARG A 89 4.75 7.82 10.51
CA ARG A 89 3.31 7.77 10.27
C ARG A 89 3.00 8.19 8.83
N ARG A 90 2.17 7.40 8.14
CA ARG A 90 1.64 7.71 6.81
C ARG A 90 0.12 7.71 6.83
N ILE A 91 -0.49 8.62 6.06
CA ILE A 91 -1.94 8.66 5.87
C ILE A 91 -2.34 7.44 5.03
N PRO A 92 -3.35 6.64 5.44
CA PRO A 92 -3.79 5.52 4.64
C PRO A 92 -4.36 5.99 3.29
N PRO A 93 -3.97 5.37 2.16
CA PRO A 93 -4.42 5.77 0.82
C PRO A 93 -5.94 5.64 0.59
N ASN A 94 -6.60 4.78 1.37
CA ASN A 94 -8.01 4.43 1.25
C ASN A 94 -8.94 5.27 2.16
N THR A 95 -8.40 6.23 2.92
CA THR A 95 -9.19 7.16 3.74
C THR A 95 -8.83 8.60 3.39
N PRO A 96 -9.17 9.06 2.18
CA PRO A 96 -8.89 10.43 1.76
C PRO A 96 -9.64 11.45 2.62
N ALA A 97 -9.14 12.68 2.66
CA ALA A 97 -9.82 13.78 3.33
C ALA A 97 -11.19 14.05 2.68
N LEU A 98 -12.16 14.45 3.50
CA LEU A 98 -13.46 14.91 3.01
C LEU A 98 -13.32 16.27 2.32
N ILE A 99 -14.07 16.47 1.24
CA ILE A 99 -14.17 17.75 0.53
C ILE A 99 -15.53 18.35 0.89
N GLU A 100 -15.55 19.52 1.54
CA GLU A 100 -16.79 20.17 2.02
C GLU A 100 -17.67 19.23 2.87
N ARG A 101 -17.04 18.41 3.73
CA ARG A 101 -17.69 17.39 4.58
C ARG A 101 -18.41 16.28 3.79
N LYS A 102 -18.09 16.11 2.51
CA LYS A 102 -18.57 15.02 1.66
C LYS A 102 -17.43 14.13 1.21
N ALA A 103 -17.78 12.91 0.84
CA ALA A 103 -16.84 12.00 0.21
C ALA A 103 -16.26 12.63 -1.08
N PRO A 104 -14.95 12.47 -1.33
CA PRO A 104 -14.34 12.96 -2.57
C PRO A 104 -14.98 12.29 -3.79
N ALA A 105 -15.07 13.05 -4.89
CA ALA A 105 -15.57 12.54 -6.16
C ALA A 105 -14.59 11.52 -6.77
N MET A 106 -15.10 10.74 -7.74
CA MET A 106 -14.24 9.88 -8.55
C MET A 106 -13.20 10.71 -9.30
N VAL A 107 -11.98 10.19 -9.35
CA VAL A 107 -10.83 10.81 -10.00
C VAL A 107 -10.68 10.22 -11.39
N VAL A 108 -10.57 11.05 -12.43
CA VAL A 108 -10.25 10.56 -13.77
C VAL A 108 -8.78 10.13 -13.79
N VAL A 109 -8.51 8.96 -14.34
CA VAL A 109 -7.14 8.50 -14.57
C VAL A 109 -6.90 8.55 -16.06
N ALA A 110 -6.05 9.47 -16.50
CA ALA A 110 -5.72 9.63 -17.90
C ALA A 110 -4.85 8.46 -18.36
N LEU A 111 -5.11 8.00 -19.58
CA LEU A 111 -4.34 6.95 -20.24
C LEU A 111 -3.38 7.62 -21.23
N THR A 112 -2.10 7.71 -20.87
CA THR A 112 -1.07 8.33 -21.70
C THR A 112 -0.19 7.25 -22.31
N HIS A 113 0.05 7.33 -23.61
CA HIS A 113 0.85 6.32 -24.29
C HIS A 113 2.33 6.67 -24.10
N GLY A 114 3.12 5.68 -23.69
CA GLY A 114 4.57 5.81 -23.64
C GLY A 114 5.12 6.09 -25.05
N ARG A 115 6.22 6.83 -25.13
CA ARG A 115 6.89 7.17 -26.40
C ARG A 115 7.74 5.99 -26.88
N THR A 116 7.12 4.85 -27.13
CA THR A 116 7.71 3.77 -27.92
C THR A 116 7.11 3.88 -29.31
N GLU A 117 8.00 3.87 -30.31
CA GLU A 117 7.74 4.16 -31.71
C GLU A 117 6.37 3.65 -32.18
N GLN A 118 5.60 4.52 -32.84
CA GLN A 118 4.46 4.17 -33.68
C GLN A 118 4.91 3.16 -34.76
N ALA A 119 5.06 1.91 -34.37
CA ALA A 119 5.26 0.78 -35.26
C ALA A 119 4.00 -0.06 -35.13
N SER A 120 3.14 0.02 -36.14
CA SER A 120 1.77 -0.54 -36.24
C SER A 120 0.68 0.35 -35.64
N GLY A 121 -0.47 0.46 -36.33
CA GLY A 121 -1.64 1.25 -35.91
C GLY A 121 -2.33 0.74 -34.63
N LEU A 122 -1.63 -0.02 -33.80
CA LEU A 122 -2.08 -0.53 -32.52
C LEU A 122 -2.22 0.63 -31.52
N SER A 123 -3.36 0.72 -30.85
CA SER A 123 -3.60 1.71 -29.80
C SER A 123 -4.61 1.21 -28.78
N LEU A 124 -4.47 1.64 -27.54
CA LEU A 124 -5.40 1.35 -26.46
C LEU A 124 -6.04 2.66 -26.00
N SER A 125 -7.35 2.77 -26.13
CA SER A 125 -8.09 4.00 -25.78
C SER A 125 -9.29 3.67 -24.93
N GLY A 126 -9.78 4.64 -24.15
CA GLY A 126 -10.95 4.44 -23.32
C GLY A 126 -10.96 5.38 -22.12
N ASN A 127 -11.84 5.08 -21.19
CA ASN A 127 -12.00 5.82 -19.96
C ASN A 127 -11.45 4.99 -18.80
N SER A 128 -10.76 5.66 -17.88
CA SER A 128 -10.44 5.10 -16.56
C SER A 128 -10.73 6.09 -15.45
N SER A 129 -11.19 5.56 -14.34
CA SER A 129 -11.53 6.35 -13.15
C SER A 129 -11.22 5.58 -11.89
N LEU A 130 -10.76 6.28 -10.86
CA LEU A 130 -10.53 5.76 -9.54
C LEU A 130 -11.62 6.30 -8.59
N ASP A 131 -12.27 5.39 -7.86
CA ASP A 131 -13.02 5.76 -6.67
C ASP A 131 -12.07 5.76 -5.45
N PRO A 132 -11.71 6.93 -4.90
CA PRO A 132 -10.76 7.03 -3.80
C PRO A 132 -11.33 6.54 -2.46
N VAL A 133 -12.65 6.34 -2.35
CA VAL A 133 -13.31 5.86 -1.12
C VAL A 133 -13.34 4.35 -1.09
N SER A 134 -13.74 3.71 -2.19
CA SER A 134 -13.77 2.24 -2.29
C SER A 134 -12.44 1.64 -2.78
N ASN A 135 -11.48 2.48 -3.15
CA ASN A 135 -10.19 2.12 -3.72
C ASN A 135 -10.33 1.18 -4.94
N LYS A 136 -11.27 1.51 -5.82
CA LYS A 136 -11.56 0.74 -7.04
C LYS A 136 -11.16 1.52 -8.27
N LEU A 137 -10.27 0.92 -9.07
CA LEU A 137 -9.87 1.44 -10.36
C LEU A 137 -10.71 0.79 -11.45
N MET A 138 -11.43 1.61 -12.21
CA MET A 138 -12.36 1.18 -13.23
C MET A 138 -11.81 1.50 -14.61
N PHE A 139 -12.00 0.56 -15.55
CA PHE A 139 -11.62 0.69 -16.94
C PHE A 139 -12.82 0.40 -17.84
N ASP A 140 -13.01 1.22 -18.87
CA ASP A 140 -13.81 0.93 -20.06
C ASP A 140 -12.92 1.24 -21.28
N ILE A 141 -12.22 0.22 -21.76
CA ILE A 141 -11.12 0.37 -22.72
C ILE A 141 -11.32 -0.49 -23.97
N ARG A 142 -10.71 -0.05 -25.07
CA ARG A 142 -10.75 -0.68 -26.39
C ARG A 142 -9.39 -0.60 -27.08
N LEU A 143 -8.98 -1.73 -27.65
CA LEU A 143 -7.87 -1.88 -28.57
C LEU A 143 -8.31 -1.59 -30.01
N ARG A 144 -7.44 -0.96 -30.79
CA ARG A 144 -7.59 -0.76 -32.23
C ARG A 144 -6.30 -1.18 -32.92
N GLY A 145 -6.37 -1.58 -34.19
CA GLY A 145 -5.19 -1.92 -34.99
C GLY A 145 -4.59 -3.31 -34.73
N VAL A 146 -5.37 -4.22 -34.15
CA VAL A 146 -5.01 -5.63 -33.92
C VAL A 146 -6.23 -6.52 -34.13
N GLU A 147 -6.03 -7.71 -34.69
CA GLU A 147 -7.08 -8.72 -34.81
C GLU A 147 -7.29 -9.43 -33.46
N GLU A 148 -8.52 -9.86 -33.18
CA GLU A 148 -8.86 -10.54 -31.92
C GLU A 148 -7.95 -11.75 -31.64
N ALA A 149 -7.66 -12.56 -32.67
CA ALA A 149 -6.83 -13.75 -32.56
C ALA A 149 -5.38 -13.46 -32.14
N GLU A 150 -4.89 -12.26 -32.44
CA GLU A 150 -3.53 -11.80 -32.11
C GLU A 150 -3.43 -11.27 -30.67
N VAL A 151 -4.54 -10.89 -30.03
CA VAL A 151 -4.54 -10.38 -28.66
C VAL A 151 -4.38 -11.51 -27.66
N LEU A 152 -3.32 -11.45 -26.84
CA LEU A 152 -3.12 -12.33 -25.69
C LEU A 152 -3.75 -11.76 -24.41
N GLY A 153 -3.82 -10.43 -24.30
CA GLY A 153 -4.53 -9.74 -23.24
C GLY A 153 -3.98 -8.34 -22.96
N VAL A 154 -4.58 -7.68 -21.97
CA VAL A 154 -4.07 -6.43 -21.41
C VAL A 154 -3.94 -6.62 -19.92
N VAL A 155 -2.73 -6.45 -19.39
CA VAL A 155 -2.44 -6.60 -17.97
C VAL A 155 -2.16 -5.23 -17.35
N LEU A 156 -2.64 -5.05 -16.13
CA LEU A 156 -2.29 -3.93 -15.29
C LEU A 156 -1.10 -4.34 -14.42
N ARG A 157 0.02 -3.63 -14.50
CA ARG A 157 1.25 -3.96 -13.79
C ARG A 157 1.79 -2.79 -12.97
N PHE A 158 2.59 -3.12 -11.96
CA PHE A 158 3.27 -2.19 -11.07
C PHE A 158 4.63 -2.77 -10.63
N PRO A 159 5.56 -1.99 -10.05
CA PRO A 159 6.88 -2.48 -9.67
C PRO A 159 6.85 -3.50 -8.53
N HIS A 160 7.66 -4.55 -8.63
CA HIS A 160 7.85 -5.55 -7.57
C HIS A 160 8.92 -5.09 -6.55
N GLU A 161 8.85 -5.54 -5.28
CA GLU A 161 9.79 -5.09 -4.21
C GLU A 161 11.23 -5.48 -4.54
N ASP A 162 11.42 -6.71 -5.02
CA ASP A 162 12.73 -7.25 -5.42
C ASP A 162 13.18 -6.82 -6.83
N GLY A 163 12.52 -5.82 -7.41
CA GLY A 163 12.74 -5.38 -8.79
C GLY A 163 11.91 -6.15 -9.83
N GLY A 164 11.76 -5.55 -11.00
CA GLY A 164 10.90 -6.07 -12.07
C GLY A 164 9.42 -5.65 -11.90
N TRP A 165 8.53 -6.39 -12.56
CA TRP A 165 7.11 -6.05 -12.67
C TRP A 165 6.22 -7.15 -12.10
N GLN A 166 5.18 -6.75 -11.37
CA GLN A 166 4.11 -7.61 -10.90
C GLN A 166 2.79 -7.26 -11.60
N VAL A 167 2.01 -8.27 -11.96
CA VAL A 167 0.66 -8.08 -12.50
C VAL A 167 -0.32 -7.88 -11.36
N ALA A 168 -0.98 -6.72 -11.32
CA ALA A 168 -2.06 -6.43 -10.39
C ALA A 168 -3.38 -7.09 -10.82
N ASP A 169 -3.71 -7.05 -12.12
CA ASP A 169 -4.94 -7.64 -12.66
C ASP A 169 -4.84 -7.89 -14.17
N LEU A 170 -5.63 -8.85 -14.66
CA LEU A 170 -5.85 -9.09 -16.09
C LEU A 170 -7.09 -8.31 -16.55
N VAL A 171 -6.87 -7.15 -17.17
CA VAL A 171 -7.92 -6.21 -17.57
C VAL A 171 -8.68 -6.69 -18.81
N MET A 172 -7.97 -7.26 -19.79
CA MET A 172 -8.53 -7.86 -20.99
C MET A 172 -7.95 -9.26 -21.19
N ARG A 173 -8.80 -10.24 -21.55
CA ARG A 173 -8.39 -11.61 -21.86
C ARG A 173 -8.00 -11.76 -23.33
N ALA A 174 -7.36 -12.89 -23.66
CA ALA A 174 -7.08 -13.27 -25.03
C ALA A 174 -8.36 -13.27 -25.89
N GLY A 175 -8.25 -12.81 -27.14
CA GLY A 175 -9.40 -12.69 -28.04
C GLY A 175 -10.26 -11.44 -27.82
N GLN A 176 -10.05 -10.64 -26.76
CA GLN A 176 -10.86 -9.44 -26.51
C GLN A 176 -10.21 -8.19 -27.09
N VAL A 177 -10.99 -7.37 -27.79
CA VAL A 177 -10.58 -6.02 -28.24
C VAL A 177 -11.25 -4.89 -27.47
N SER A 178 -12.15 -5.19 -26.54
CA SER A 178 -12.62 -4.22 -25.54
C SER A 178 -13.01 -4.92 -24.24
N ALA A 179 -12.89 -4.21 -23.10
CA ALA A 179 -13.38 -4.70 -21.83
C ALA A 179 -13.79 -3.58 -20.88
N ARG A 180 -14.72 -3.94 -19.99
CA ARG A 180 -14.97 -3.22 -18.75
C ARG A 180 -14.42 -4.01 -17.58
N ARG A 181 -13.59 -3.39 -16.75
CA ARG A 181 -12.96 -4.04 -15.60
C ARG A 181 -12.99 -3.14 -14.39
N VAL A 182 -13.20 -3.74 -13.22
CA VAL A 182 -13.04 -3.09 -11.93
C VAL A 182 -11.94 -3.84 -11.18
N VAL A 183 -10.91 -3.11 -10.79
CA VAL A 183 -9.74 -3.63 -10.06
C VAL A 183 -9.76 -3.08 -8.64
N SER A 184 -9.72 -3.96 -7.65
CA SER A 184 -9.56 -3.58 -6.25
C SER A 184 -8.10 -3.24 -6.00
N MET A 185 -7.84 -2.05 -5.47
CA MET A 185 -6.48 -1.56 -5.25
C MET A 185 -6.02 -1.85 -3.82
N THR A 186 -4.80 -2.35 -3.67
CA THR A 186 -4.11 -2.42 -2.38
C THR A 186 -3.45 -1.08 -2.07
N SER A 187 -2.94 -0.88 -0.85
CA SER A 187 -2.13 0.31 -0.51
C SER A 187 -0.95 0.46 -1.47
N ARG A 188 -0.28 -0.65 -1.78
CA ARG A 188 0.85 -0.70 -2.70
C ARG A 188 0.49 -0.34 -4.14
N HIS A 189 -0.66 -0.82 -4.63
CA HIS A 189 -1.16 -0.40 -5.95
C HIS A 189 -1.45 1.11 -5.97
N ARG A 190 -1.97 1.68 -4.87
CA ARG A 190 -2.25 3.12 -4.79
C ARG A 190 -0.96 3.94 -4.79
N GLU A 191 0.03 3.54 -4.00
CA GLU A 191 1.35 4.18 -3.96
C GLU A 191 1.99 4.18 -5.36
N ALA A 192 1.98 3.05 -6.06
CA ALA A 192 2.50 2.95 -7.43
C ALA A 192 1.71 3.82 -8.43
N LEU A 193 0.39 3.89 -8.30
CA LEU A 193 -0.45 4.76 -9.14
C LEU A 193 -0.15 6.25 -8.89
N ASP A 194 -0.02 6.66 -7.63
CA ASP A 194 0.28 8.05 -7.28
C ASP A 194 1.71 8.46 -7.64
N ALA A 195 2.63 7.49 -7.73
CA ALA A 195 3.99 7.66 -8.23
C ALA A 195 4.09 7.62 -9.78
N GLY A 196 3.01 7.27 -10.50
CA GLY A 196 3.00 7.15 -11.95
C GLY A 196 3.72 5.89 -12.49
N GLU A 197 3.94 4.90 -11.63
CA GLU A 197 4.67 3.66 -11.92
C GLU A 197 3.74 2.50 -12.31
N MET A 198 2.46 2.79 -12.49
CA MET A 198 1.45 1.80 -12.84
C MET A 198 1.09 1.90 -14.31
N HIS A 199 1.08 0.77 -15.02
CA HIS A 199 0.90 0.75 -16.48
C HIS A 199 -0.05 -0.35 -16.93
N LEU A 200 -0.80 -0.10 -17.98
CA LEU A 200 -1.41 -1.14 -18.81
C LEU A 200 -0.40 -1.59 -19.86
N LEU A 201 -0.21 -2.90 -19.97
CA LEU A 201 0.66 -3.52 -20.96
C LEU A 201 -0.19 -4.39 -21.88
N VAL A 202 -0.14 -4.08 -23.18
CA VAL A 202 -0.84 -4.84 -24.22
C VAL A 202 0.05 -5.98 -24.68
N LEU A 203 -0.47 -7.21 -24.63
CA LEU A 203 0.24 -8.43 -25.02
C LEU A 203 -0.38 -8.97 -26.31
N THR A 204 0.46 -9.23 -27.31
CA THR A 204 0.04 -9.81 -28.59
C THR A 204 0.85 -11.06 -28.90
N ARG A 205 0.45 -11.87 -29.89
CA ARG A 205 1.27 -13.02 -30.32
C ARG A 205 2.59 -12.59 -30.93
N ALA A 206 2.59 -11.49 -31.68
CA ALA A 206 3.79 -10.91 -32.27
C ALA A 206 4.75 -10.34 -31.20
N ASP A 207 4.21 -9.69 -30.18
CA ASP A 207 4.95 -9.20 -29.02
C ASP A 207 4.31 -9.66 -27.70
N PRO A 208 4.70 -10.85 -27.22
CA PRO A 208 4.17 -11.42 -25.99
C PRO A 208 4.81 -10.81 -24.73
N LYS A 209 5.83 -9.95 -24.86
CA LYS A 209 6.48 -9.28 -23.73
C LYS A 209 5.96 -7.86 -23.51
N GLY A 210 5.33 -7.25 -24.51
CA GLY A 210 4.66 -5.97 -24.37
C GLY A 210 4.67 -5.15 -25.66
N ALA A 211 3.59 -5.24 -26.43
CA ALA A 211 3.44 -4.49 -27.68
C ALA A 211 3.31 -2.97 -27.43
N ILE A 212 2.56 -2.58 -26.39
CA ILE A 212 2.34 -1.18 -26.01
C ILE A 212 2.27 -1.06 -24.50
N GLU A 213 2.91 0.00 -23.99
CA GLU A 213 2.78 0.47 -22.61
C GLU A 213 1.95 1.76 -22.56
N VAL A 214 0.95 1.76 -21.68
CA VAL A 214 0.08 2.91 -21.41
C VAL A 214 0.18 3.25 -19.93
N HIS A 215 0.63 4.47 -19.64
CA HIS A 215 0.76 5.02 -18.30
C HIS A 215 -0.60 5.50 -17.77
N LEU A 216 -0.75 5.43 -16.45
CA LEU A 216 -1.94 5.86 -15.74
C LEU A 216 -1.62 7.12 -14.94
N ASP A 217 -2.18 8.25 -15.38
CA ASP A 217 -1.96 9.56 -14.75
C ASP A 217 -3.25 10.04 -14.07
N PRO A 218 -3.40 9.89 -12.74
CA PRO A 218 -4.56 10.43 -12.04
C PRO A 218 -4.59 11.96 -12.11
N THR A 219 -5.73 12.54 -12.54
CA THR A 219 -5.92 13.99 -12.56
C THR A 219 -6.00 14.49 -11.11
N ARG A 220 -5.01 15.27 -10.66
CA ARG A 220 -4.98 15.86 -9.32
C ARG A 220 -6.05 16.94 -9.13
#